data_AF-A0A849T3Z7-F1
#
_entry.id   AF-A0A849T3Z7-F1
#
_cell.length_a   1.000
_cell.length_b   1.000
_cell.length_c   1.000
_cell.angle_alpha   90.00
_cell.angle_beta   90.00
_cell.angle_gamma   90.00
#
_symmetry.space_group_name_H-M   'P 1'
#
loop_
_entity.id
_entity.type
_entity.pdbx_description
1 polymer ?
#
loop_
_entity_poly.entity_id
_entity_poly.type
_entity_poly.pdbx_seq_one_letter_code
_entity_poly.pdbx_strand_id
1 'polypeptide(L)' 'MGKRKQRSDKKSEDQIEIERLQQELQEQEKTTAKLSTLLVLQKKLSIC' A
#
# COMPACT_ATOMS: atom_id res chain seq x y z
N MET A 1 -0.18 -47.67 4.42
CA MET A 1 -1.19 -46.59 4.37
C MET A 1 -0.50 -45.27 4.73
N GLY A 2 -0.05 -44.51 3.72
CA GLY A 2 0.80 -43.33 3.92
C GLY A 2 0.06 -42.17 4.58
N LYS A 3 0.64 -41.60 5.64
CA LYS A 3 0.16 -40.38 6.28
C LYS A 3 0.36 -39.21 5.31
N ARG A 4 -0.73 -38.67 4.74
CA ARG A 4 -0.69 -37.45 3.93
C ARG A 4 -0.25 -36.30 4.82
N LYS A 5 0.87 -35.64 4.48
CA LYS A 5 1.29 -34.40 5.13
C LYS A 5 0.25 -33.32 4.82
N GLN A 6 -0.29 -32.70 5.86
CA GLN A 6 -1.13 -31.51 5.78
C GLN A 6 -0.30 -30.42 5.07
N ARG A 7 -0.75 -29.96 3.89
CA ARG A 7 -0.10 -28.84 3.21
C ARG A 7 -0.30 -27.63 4.12
N SER A 8 0.79 -27.07 4.64
CA SER A 8 0.71 -25.88 5.49
C SER A 8 0.26 -24.71 4.62
N ASP A 9 -0.91 -24.14 4.89
CA ASP A 9 -1.43 -22.89 4.34
C ASP A 9 -0.66 -21.67 4.87
N LYS A 10 0.67 -21.75 4.89
CA LYS A 10 1.53 -20.63 5.30
C LYS A 10 1.79 -19.82 4.04
N LYS A 11 1.27 -18.58 3.99
CA LYS A 11 1.64 -17.61 2.94
C LYS A 11 3.16 -17.56 2.86
N SER A 12 3.71 -17.58 1.65
CA SER A 12 5.16 -17.43 1.48
C SER A 12 5.58 -16.06 2.01
N GLU A 13 6.83 -15.96 2.45
CA GLU A 13 7.41 -14.68 2.90
C GLU A 13 7.26 -13.61 1.81
N ASP A 14 7.44 -14.00 0.54
CA ASP A 14 7.21 -13.14 -0.63
C ASP A 14 5.78 -12.59 -0.68
N GLN A 15 4.76 -13.42 -0.38
CA GLN A 15 3.37 -13.00 -0.44
C GLN A 15 3.01 -12.02 0.69
N ILE A 16 3.63 -12.19 1.86
CA ILE A 16 3.51 -11.25 2.98
C ILE A 16 4.15 -9.91 2.62
N GLU A 17 5.34 -9.94 2.01
CA GLU A 17 6.04 -8.72 1.61
C GLU A 17 5.30 -7.99 0.47
N ILE A 18 4.72 -8.71 -0.49
CA ILE A 18 3.86 -8.12 -1.52
C ILE A 18 2.66 -7.40 -0.89
N GLU A 19 1.95 -8.04 0.05
CA GLU A 19 0.81 -7.42 0.73
C GLU A 19 1.20 -6.16 1.50
N ARG A 20 2.37 -6.19 2.17
CA ARG A 20 2.92 -5.02 2.87
C ARG A 20 3.25 -3.88 1.90
N LEU A 21 3.97 -4.17 0.81
CA LEU A 21 4.34 -3.15 -0.19
C LEU A 21 3.10 -2.55 -0.88
N GLN A 22 2.06 -3.35 -1.10
CA GLN A 22 0.78 -2.86 -1.63
C GLN A 22 0.09 -1.89 -0.67
N GLN A 23 0.10 -2.17 0.63
CA GLN A 23 -0.45 -1.26 1.63
C GLN A 23 0.34 0.05 1.68
N GLU A 24 1.67 -0.03 1.68
CA GLU A 24 2.54 1.14 1.70
C GLU A 24 2.32 2.02 0.45
N LEU A 25 2.19 1.41 -0.72
CA LEU A 25 1.87 2.13 -1.96
C LEU A 25 0.53 2.88 -1.84
N GLN A 26 -0.52 2.24 -1.33
CA GLN A 26 -1.82 2.89 -1.16
C GLN A 26 -1.77 4.08 -0.19
N GLU A 27 -0.96 3.99 0.87
CA GLU A 27 -0.76 5.09 1.82
C GLU A 27 -0.02 6.26 1.18
N GLN A 28 1.01 5.96 0.37
CA GLN A 28 1.75 6.96 -0.39
C GLN A 28 0.88 7.65 -1.45
N GLU A 29 0.01 6.91 -2.15
CA GLU A 29 -0.94 7.47 -3.11
C GLU A 29 -1.92 8.45 -2.44
N LYS A 30 -2.50 8.06 -1.30
CA LYS A 30 -3.39 8.95 -0.51
C LYS A 30 -2.67 10.22 -0.06
N THR A 31 -1.41 10.09 0.36
CA THR A 31 -0.59 11.22 0.80
C THR A 31 -0.28 12.16 -0.36
N THR A 32 0.07 11.61 -1.52
CA THR A 32 0.34 12.37 -2.75
C THR A 32 -0.89 13.14 -3.22
N ALA A 33 -2.08 12.54 -3.15
CA ALA A 33 -3.34 13.21 -3.48
C ALA A 33 -3.63 14.40 -2.55
N LYS A 34 -3.41 14.23 -1.23
CA LYS A 34 -3.56 15.31 -0.25
C LYS A 34 -2.57 16.44 -0.51
N LEU A 35 -1.30 16.13 -0.74
CA LEU A 35 -0.27 17.14 -1.02
C LEU A 35 -0.56 17.89 -2.32
N SER A 36 -1.01 17.19 -3.37
CA SER A 36 -1.41 17.80 -4.63
C SER A 36 -2.57 18.79 -4.43
N THR A 37 -3.54 18.42 -3.60
CA THR A 37 -4.68 19.28 -3.26
C THR A 37 -4.23 20.52 -2.49
N LEU A 38 -3.37 20.36 -1.48
CA LEU A 38 -2.80 21.46 -0.72
C LEU A 38 -1.99 22.41 -1.60
N LEU A 39 -1.22 21.88 -2.54
CA LEU A 39 -0.43 22.68 -3.47
C LEU A 39 -1.32 23.50 -4.42
N VAL A 40 -2.44 22.93 -4.89
CA VAL A 40 -3.44 23.67 -5.66
C VAL A 40 -4.08 24.79 -4.84
N LEU A 41 -4.44 24.52 -3.58
CA LEU A 41 -4.99 25.53 -2.68
C LEU A 41 -3.99 26.65 -2.39
N GLN A 42 -2.73 26.31 -2.10
CA GLN A 42 -1.66 27.27 -1.88
C GLN A 42 -1.45 28.16 -3.11
N LYS A 43 -1.44 27.59 -4.32
CA LYS A 43 -1.35 28.37 -5.56
C LYS A 43 -2.51 29.36 -5.70
N LYS A 44 -3.74 28.94 -5.39
CA LYS A 44 -4.90 29.84 -5.43
C LYS A 44 -4.77 30.99 -4.43
N LEU A 45 -4.34 30.70 -3.20
CA LEU A 45 -4.16 31.71 -2.15
C LEU A 45 -3.01 32.67 -2.44
N SER A 46 -1.95 32.23 -3.14
CA SER A 46 -0.82 33.06 -3.52
C SER A 46 -1.09 33.98 -4.72
N ILE A 47 -2.18 33.73 -5.47
CA ILE A 47 -2.57 34.52 -6.65
C ILE A 47 -3.63 35.59 -6.27
N CYS A 48 -4.32 35.42 -5.14
CA CYS A 48 -5.18 36.45 -4.53
C CYS A 48 -4.35 37.44 -3.72
#